data_AF-A0A1E3PBG1-F1
#
_entry.id   AF-A0A1E3PBG1-F1
#
_cell.length_a   1.000
_cell.length_b   1.000
_cell.length_c   1.000
_cell.angle_alpha   90.00
_cell.angle_beta   90.00
_cell.angle_gamma   90.00
#
_symmetry.space_group_name_H-M   'P 1'
#
loop_
_entity.id
_entity.type
_entity.pdbx_description
1 polymer ?
#
loop_
_entity_poly.entity_id
_entity_poly.type
_entity_poly.pdbx_seq_one_letter_code
_entity_poly.pdbx_strand_id
1 'polypeptide(L)'
;FEYALGELVMVKNVKKTKFDVFSNGPFLISKVLGKHTYEISTLSHRVLGTYDVNRIFPAYQVLGSPIRSYSDISKQIFLAEKQFVAHNLQPGQDD
;
A
#
# COMPACT_ATOMS: atom_id res chain seq x y z
N PHE A 1 -5.17 14.04 5.61
CA PHE A 1 -5.37 13.49 4.25
C PHE A 1 -6.84 13.21 4.09
N GLU A 2 -7.43 13.71 3.01
CA GLU A 2 -8.83 13.46 2.65
C GLU A 2 -8.83 12.87 1.24
N TYR A 3 -9.78 11.97 0.96
CA TYR A 3 -9.89 11.31 -0.34
C TYR A 3 -11.13 11.80 -1.08
N ALA A 4 -11.05 11.84 -2.41
CA ALA A 4 -12.14 12.22 -3.29
C ALA A 4 -12.86 11.01 -3.88
N LEU A 5 -14.10 11.23 -4.31
CA LEU A 5 -14.89 10.24 -5.04
C LEU A 5 -14.12 9.77 -6.30
N GLY A 6 -14.04 8.46 -6.50
CA GLY A 6 -13.35 7.85 -7.63
C GLY A 6 -11.84 7.67 -7.46
N GLU A 7 -11.24 8.15 -6.35
CA GLU A 7 -9.83 7.90 -6.10
C GLU A 7 -9.53 6.43 -5.86
N LEU A 8 -8.34 6.02 -6.31
CA LEU A 8 -7.84 4.67 -6.14
C LEU A 8 -7.07 4.55 -4.82
N VAL A 9 -7.50 3.59 -4.02
CA VAL A 9 -6.93 3.32 -2.70
C VAL A 9 -6.66 1.84 -2.51
N MET A 10 -5.74 1.54 -1.60
CA MET A 10 -5.48 0.22 -1.07
C MET A 10 -6.01 0.17 0.37
N VAL A 11 -6.49 -1.00 0.80
CA VAL A 11 -7.07 -1.21 2.12
C VAL A 11 -6.14 -2.10 2.96
N LYS A 12 -5.90 -1.70 4.22
CA LYS A 12 -5.12 -2.47 5.19
C LYS A 12 -5.82 -3.78 5.53
N ASN A 13 -5.16 -4.91 5.31
CA ASN A 13 -5.69 -6.22 5.70
C ASN A 13 -5.48 -6.46 7.21
N VAL A 14 -6.49 -7.00 7.92
CA VAL A 14 -6.46 -7.17 9.39
C VAL A 14 -5.96 -8.56 9.79
N LYS A 15 -6.08 -9.55 8.89
CA LYS A 15 -5.63 -10.92 9.16
C LYS A 15 -4.12 -11.00 9.00
N LYS A 16 -3.42 -11.07 10.14
CA LYS A 16 -1.98 -11.31 10.25
C LYS A 16 -1.66 -12.76 9.88
N THR A 17 -1.30 -13.04 8.63
CA THR A 17 -0.46 -14.21 8.33
C THR A 17 0.95 -13.70 8.01
N LYS A 18 1.99 -14.43 8.40
CA LYS A 18 3.41 -14.02 8.26
C LYS A 18 3.84 -13.78 6.80
N PHE A 19 3.00 -14.09 5.82
CA PHE A 19 3.28 -14.00 4.39
C PHE A 19 2.29 -13.13 3.61
N ASP A 20 1.23 -12.62 4.24
CA ASP A 20 0.29 -11.70 3.58
C ASP A 20 0.87 -10.29 3.58
N VAL A 21 1.33 -9.86 2.40
CA VAL A 21 1.87 -8.51 2.17
C VAL A 21 0.73 -7.49 2.14
N PHE A 22 0.19 -7.22 3.33
CA PHE A 22 -0.35 -5.98 3.91
C PHE A 22 -1.34 -5.06 3.17
N SER A 23 -1.79 -5.34 1.95
CA SER A 23 -2.81 -4.49 1.32
C SER A 23 -3.63 -5.18 0.23
N ASN A 24 -4.95 -5.06 0.29
CA ASN A 24 -5.84 -5.47 -0.80
C ASN A 24 -6.22 -4.24 -1.64
N GLY A 25 -6.28 -4.40 -2.96
CA GLY A 25 -6.65 -3.34 -3.90
C GLY A 25 -5.93 -3.50 -5.25
N PRO A 26 -6.04 -2.51 -6.14
CA PRO A 26 -6.69 -1.21 -5.93
C PRO A 26 -8.21 -1.27 -5.91
N PHE A 27 -8.79 -0.37 -5.12
CA PHE A 27 -10.23 -0.16 -4.98
C PHE A 27 -10.58 1.31 -5.18
N LEU A 28 -11.86 1.60 -5.38
CA LEU A 28 -12.37 2.95 -5.60
C LEU A 28 -13.04 3.47 -4.33
N ILE A 29 -12.86 4.77 -4.04
CA ILE A 29 -13.78 5.50 -3.17
C ILE A 29 -15.11 5.65 -3.91
N SER A 30 -16.14 4.91 -3.49
CA SER A 30 -17.47 4.95 -4.11
C SER A 30 -18.39 6.01 -3.48
N LYS A 31 -18.14 6.41 -2.22
CA LYS A 31 -18.82 7.54 -1.55
C LYS A 31 -17.97 8.15 -0.44
N VAL A 32 -18.11 9.46 -0.22
CA VAL A 32 -17.60 10.16 0.96
C VAL A 32 -18.75 10.29 1.96
N LEU A 33 -18.68 9.56 3.07
CA LEU A 33 -19.76 9.50 4.09
C LEU A 33 -19.51 10.49 5.24
N GLY A 34 -18.26 10.91 5.42
CA GLY A 34 -17.86 11.91 6.40
C GLY A 34 -16.39 12.24 6.24
N LYS A 35 -15.87 13.17 7.07
CA LYS A 35 -14.50 13.69 6.95
C LYS A 35 -13.42 12.61 6.85
N HIS A 36 -13.59 11.50 7.57
CA HIS A 36 -12.64 10.39 7.59
C HIS A 36 -13.28 9.04 7.26
N THR A 37 -14.50 9.03 6.71
CA THR A 37 -15.28 7.81 6.53
C THR A 37 -15.71 7.69 5.07
N TYR A 38 -15.34 6.58 4.44
CA TYR A 38 -15.49 6.37 3.00
C TYR A 38 -16.11 5.01 2.71
N GLU A 39 -17.02 4.96 1.73
CA GLU A 39 -17.47 3.70 1.14
C GLU A 39 -16.48 3.31 0.04
N ILE A 40 -16.08 2.04 0.00
CA ILE A 40 -15.10 1.53 -0.94
C ILE A 40 -15.72 0.41 -1.78
N SER A 41 -15.43 0.41 -3.08
CA SER A 41 -15.86 -0.62 -4.01
C SER A 41 -14.69 -1.20 -4.82
N THR A 42 -14.88 -2.38 -5.39
CA THR A 42 -14.01 -2.88 -6.46
C THR A 42 -14.08 -1.95 -7.69
N LEU A 43 -13.15 -2.15 -8.63
CA LEU A 43 -13.18 -1.47 -9.93
C LEU A 43 -14.44 -1.80 -10.76
N SER A 44 -15.07 -2.95 -10.49
CA SER A 44 -16.36 -3.35 -11.06
C SER A 44 -17.57 -2.81 -10.28
N HIS A 45 -17.37 -1.80 -9.43
CA HIS A 45 -18.40 -1.14 -8.62
C HIS A 45 -19.12 -2.03 -7.59
N ARG A 46 -18.54 -3.19 -7.24
CA ARG A 46 -19.06 -3.99 -6.12
C ARG A 46 -18.61 -3.38 -4.80
N VAL A 47 -19.56 -2.98 -3.95
CA VAL A 47 -19.26 -2.41 -2.62
C VAL A 47 -18.59 -3.45 -1.72
N LEU A 48 -17.48 -3.07 -1.10
CA LEU A 48 -16.75 -3.85 -0.09
C LEU A 48 -17.18 -3.46 1.32
N GLY A 49 -17.49 -2.19 1.53
CA GLY A 49 -18.01 -1.67 2.79
C GLY A 49 -17.46 -0.28 3.10
N THR A 50 -17.62 0.11 4.36
CA THR A 50 -17.22 1.41 4.88
C THR A 50 -15.90 1.32 5.65
N TYR A 51 -15.00 2.26 5.39
CA TYR A 51 -13.66 2.29 5.96
C TYR A 51 -13.32 3.68 6.52
N ASP A 52 -12.59 3.67 7.62
CA ASP A 52 -11.97 4.86 8.19
C ASP A 52 -10.66 5.19 7.44
N VAL A 53 -10.33 6.47 7.37
CA VAL A 53 -9.13 7.01 6.71
C VAL A 53 -7.83 6.32 7.14
N ASN A 54 -7.74 5.85 8.39
CA ASN A 54 -6.56 5.18 8.94
C ASN A 54 -6.38 3.74 8.43
N ARG A 55 -7.37 3.19 7.73
CA ARG A 55 -7.35 1.84 7.16
C ARG A 55 -7.14 1.84 5.65
N ILE A 56 -6.98 3.02 5.05
CA ILE A 56 -6.79 3.22 3.62
C ILE A 56 -5.51 4.00 3.35
N PHE A 57 -4.91 3.72 2.21
CA PHE A 57 -3.75 4.44 1.73
C PHE A 57 -3.86 4.60 0.21
N PRO A 58 -3.36 5.72 -0.34
CA PRO A 58 -3.47 5.99 -1.77
C PRO A 58 -2.77 4.90 -2.59
N ALA A 59 -3.38 4.50 -3.69
CA ALA A 59 -2.77 3.61 -4.66
C ALA A 59 -1.78 4.44 -5.52
N TYR A 60 -0.56 4.65 -5.03
CA TYR A 60 0.47 5.36 -5.79
C TYR A 60 0.87 4.58 -7.05
N GLN A 61 0.96 5.26 -8.19
CA GLN A 61 1.70 4.78 -9.37
C GLN A 61 3.19 5.02 -9.15
N VAL A 62 3.99 3.96 -9.07
CA VAL A 62 5.45 4.07 -9.16
C VAL A 62 5.86 3.52 -10.53
N LEU A 63 6.51 4.37 -11.34
CA LEU A 63 7.12 4.05 -12.64
C LEU A 63 6.18 3.85 -13.85
N GLY A 64 5.21 4.75 -14.07
CA GLY A 64 4.53 4.88 -15.38
C GLY A 64 3.73 3.65 -15.86
N SER A 65 3.40 2.71 -14.97
CA SER A 65 2.62 1.51 -15.29
C SER A 65 1.40 1.38 -14.35
N PRO A 66 0.28 0.78 -14.80
CA PRO A 66 -0.93 0.66 -13.99
C PRO A 66 -0.64 -0.12 -12.69
N ILE A 67 -0.75 0.60 -11.57
CA ILE A 67 -0.96 0.12 -10.19
C ILE A 67 -0.18 -1.15 -9.82
N ARG A 68 1.11 -0.99 -9.49
CA ARG A 68 1.86 -1.99 -8.71
C ARG A 68 1.74 -1.67 -7.22
N SER A 69 1.19 -2.64 -6.48
CA SER A 69 0.97 -2.58 -5.04
C SER A 69 2.24 -2.23 -4.26
N TYR A 70 2.08 -1.57 -3.10
CA TYR A 70 3.12 -1.26 -2.11
C TYR A 70 4.01 -2.46 -1.73
N SER A 71 3.58 -3.69 -2.01
CA SER A 71 4.40 -4.91 -1.90
C SER A 71 5.69 -4.88 -2.73
N ASP A 72 5.66 -4.28 -3.92
CA ASP A 72 6.85 -4.15 -4.76
C ASP A 72 7.80 -3.08 -4.22
N ILE A 73 7.24 -1.99 -3.70
CA ILE A 73 8.00 -0.90 -3.05
C ILE A 73 8.69 -1.41 -1.78
N SER A 74 7.97 -2.11 -0.91
CA SER A 74 8.52 -2.62 0.34
C SER A 74 9.57 -3.71 0.12
N LYS A 75 9.43 -4.55 -0.93
CA LYS A 75 10.52 -5.46 -1.36
C LYS A 75 11.75 -4.70 -1.85
N GLN A 76 11.56 -3.65 -2.65
CA GLN A 76 12.68 -2.85 -3.15
C GLN A 76 13.39 -2.08 -2.05
N ILE A 77 12.65 -1.48 -1.10
CA ILE A 77 13.23 -0.82 0.08
C ILE A 77 14.00 -1.84 0.91
N PHE A 78 13.42 -3.01 1.20
CA PHE A 78 14.11 -4.06 1.95
C PHE A 78 15.37 -4.57 1.24
N LEU A 79 15.33 -4.74 -0.09
CA LEU A 79 16.51 -5.11 -0.88
C LEU A 79 17.58 -4.01 -0.86
N ALA A 80 17.18 -2.74 -0.97
CA ALA A 80 18.08 -1.59 -0.93
C ALA A 80 18.73 -1.43 0.45
N GLU A 81 17.97 -1.59 1.54
CA GLU A 81 18.50 -1.60 2.90
C GLU A 81 19.49 -2.76 3.10
N LYS A 82 19.16 -3.96 2.59
CA LYS A 82 20.05 -5.12 2.68
C LYS A 82 21.35 -4.92 1.88
N GLN A 83 21.28 -4.27 0.72
CA GLN A 83 22.45 -3.91 -0.07
C GLN A 83 23.29 -2.81 0.59
N PHE A 84 22.66 -1.80 1.19
CA PHE A 84 23.35 -0.76 1.96
C PHE A 84 24.08 -1.34 3.17
N VAL A 85 23.46 -2.28 3.90
CA VAL A 85 24.09 -3.01 4.99
C VAL A 85 25.25 -3.85 4.47
N ALA A 86 25.08 -4.61 3.38
CA ALA A 86 26.15 -5.44 2.82
C ALA A 86 27.34 -4.62 2.28
N HIS A 87 27.08 -3.41 1.78
CA HIS A 87 28.11 -2.51 1.24
C HIS A 87 28.85 -1.73 2.33
N ASN A 88 28.20 -1.40 3.45
CA ASN A 88 28.80 -0.64 4.55
C ASN A 88 29.29 -1.50 5.72
N LEU A 89 28.97 -2.79 5.74
CA LEU A 89 29.53 -3.80 6.64
C LEU A 89 30.32 -4.85 5.83
N GLN A 90 31.12 -4.42 4.86
CA GLN A 90 32.28 -5.24 4.53
C GLN A 90 33.19 -5.23 5.77
N PRO A 91 33.44 -6.39 6.41
CA PRO A 91 34.48 -6.43 7.41
C PRO A 91 35.77 -6.00 6.70
N GLY A 92 36.45 -4.98 7.23
CA GLY A 92 37.90 -4.96 7.10
C GLY A 92 38.37 -6.37 7.50
N GLN A 93 39.21 -7.04 6.72
CA GLN A 93 40.60 -6.63 6.58
C GLN A 93 41.10 -5.97 7.86
N ASP A 94 40.89 -6.66 8.98
CA ASP A 94 41.79 -6.56 10.12
C ASP A 94 43.00 -7.43 9.73
N ASP A 95 44.09 -6.74 9.42
CA ASP A 95 45.44 -7.29 9.19
C ASP A 95 45.95 -8.13 10.38
#